data_AF-A0A0Q1EYP4-F1
#
_entry.id   AF-A0A0Q1EYP4-F1
#
_cell.length_a   1.000
_cell.length_b   1.000
_cell.length_c   1.000
_cell.angle_alpha   90.00
_cell.angle_beta   90.00
_cell.angle_gamma   90.00
#
_symmetry.space_group_name_H-M   'P 1'
#
loop_
_entity.id
_entity.type
_entity.pdbx_description
1 polymer ?
#
loop_
_entity_poly.entity_id
_entity_poly.type
_entity_poly.pdbx_seq_one_letter_code
_entity_poly.pdbx_strand_id
1 'polypeptide(L)'
;MSETNVIPEFKDFKTFYKKAVEPLKKANISYIRLDGKLKGDTRNTFAYFWYNDKKWRVKADTYLDRLKLAFDEFEKTDEPFVIRPMRDYKGETLSIKGQPIRNAKFNVFLVV
;
A
#
# COMPACT_ATOMS: atom_id res chain seq x y z
N MET A 1 -26.05 -8.43 14.37
CA MET A 1 -24.88 -7.69 14.89
C MET A 1 -23.96 -7.45 13.71
N SER A 2 -23.98 -6.26 13.12
CA SER A 2 -23.10 -5.94 12.00
C SER A 2 -21.68 -5.86 12.55
N GLU A 3 -20.83 -6.84 12.23
CA GLU A 3 -19.41 -6.75 12.54
C GLU A 3 -18.87 -5.50 11.84
N THR A 4 -18.56 -4.47 12.63
CA THR A 4 -17.86 -3.31 12.10
C THR A 4 -16.50 -3.81 11.65
N ASN A 5 -16.34 -4.06 10.35
CA ASN A 5 -15.06 -4.42 9.75
C ASN A 5 -14.11 -3.23 9.92
N VAL A 6 -13.40 -3.20 11.05
CA VAL A 6 -12.38 -2.19 11.33
C VAL A 6 -11.20 -2.46 10.39
N ILE A 7 -10.93 -1.52 9.50
CA ILE A 7 -9.77 -1.59 8.62
C ILE A 7 -8.50 -1.50 9.48
N PRO A 8 -7.58 -2.47 9.38
CA PRO A 8 -6.39 -2.49 10.23
C PRO A 8 -5.49 -1.30 9.97
N GLU A 9 -4.88 -0.79 11.03
CA GLU A 9 -3.97 0.35 11.01
C GLU A 9 -2.62 -0.04 11.63
N PHE A 10 -1.55 0.39 10.99
CA PHE A 10 -0.17 0.02 11.34
C PHE A 10 0.68 1.26 11.62
N LYS A 11 1.58 1.14 12.61
CA LYS A 11 2.47 2.23 13.02
C LYS A 11 3.48 2.69 11.96
N ASP A 12 3.81 1.83 11.00
CA ASP A 12 4.75 2.11 9.93
C ASP A 12 4.57 1.10 8.78
N PHE A 13 5.16 1.42 7.63
CA PHE A 13 5.08 0.56 6.45
C PHE A 13 5.73 -0.82 6.66
N LYS A 14 6.87 -0.89 7.37
CA LYS A 14 7.57 -2.17 7.63
C LYS A 14 6.68 -3.12 8.42
N THR A 15 5.97 -2.61 9.41
CA THR A 15 5.03 -3.35 10.26
C THR A 15 3.82 -3.80 9.47
N PHE A 16 3.25 -2.91 8.64
CA PHE A 16 2.18 -3.27 7.70
C PHE A 16 2.60 -4.43 6.79
N TYR A 17 3.77 -4.34 6.17
CA TYR A 17 4.25 -5.36 5.24
C TYR A 17 4.42 -6.71 5.93
N LYS A 18 5.16 -6.75 7.04
CA LYS A 18 5.46 -8.00 7.78
C LYS A 18 4.23 -8.65 8.41
N LYS A 19 3.27 -7.86 8.91
CA LYS A 19 2.11 -8.38 9.63
C LYS A 19 0.90 -8.68 8.75
N ALA A 20 0.73 -7.96 7.63
CA ALA A 20 -0.45 -8.11 6.78
C ALA A 20 -0.12 -8.68 5.39
N VAL A 21 0.92 -8.17 4.74
CA VAL A 21 1.20 -8.49 3.33
C VAL A 21 1.92 -9.83 3.20
N GLU A 22 2.98 -10.04 3.98
CA GLU A 22 3.79 -11.25 3.90
C GLU A 22 3.00 -12.52 4.27
N PRO A 23 2.20 -12.56 5.36
CA PRO A 23 1.37 -13.72 5.67
C PRO A 23 0.30 -13.98 4.60
N LEU A 24 -0.31 -12.92 4.06
CA LEU A 24 -1.32 -13.04 3.00
C LEU A 24 -0.74 -13.70 1.75
N LYS A 25 0.45 -13.27 1.30
CA LYS A 25 1.13 -13.84 0.14
C LYS A 25 1.58 -15.28 0.37
N LYS A 26 2.03 -15.62 1.58
CA LYS A 26 2.39 -17.00 1.95
C LYS A 26 1.17 -17.93 1.94
N ALA A 27 0.04 -17.48 2.47
CA ALA A 27 -1.20 -18.26 2.46
C ALA A 27 -1.82 -18.37 1.07
N ASN A 28 -1.62 -17.36 0.21
CA ASN A 28 -2.24 -17.29 -1.13
C ASN A 28 -1.19 -16.98 -2.20
N ILE A 29 -0.41 -18.00 -2.57
CA ILE A 29 0.73 -17.86 -3.50
C ILE A 29 0.31 -17.27 -4.85
N SER A 30 -0.90 -17.59 -5.33
CA SER A 30 -1.45 -17.12 -6.62
C SER A 30 -1.90 -15.66 -6.62
N TYR A 31 -2.01 -15.01 -5.46
CA TYR A 31 -2.48 -13.63 -5.41
C TYR A 31 -1.45 -12.68 -6.02
N ILE A 32 -1.92 -11.83 -6.92
CA ILE A 32 -1.13 -10.72 -7.49
C ILE A 32 -1.43 -9.38 -6.81
N ARG A 33 -2.63 -9.27 -6.20
CA ARG A 33 -3.16 -8.09 -5.52
C ARG A 33 -3.65 -8.44 -4.12
N LEU A 34 -3.78 -7.45 -3.25
CA LEU A 34 -4.27 -7.63 -1.87
C LEU A 34 -5.70 -8.20 -1.83
N ASP A 35 -6.55 -7.86 -2.80
CA ASP A 35 -7.91 -8.39 -2.94
C ASP A 35 -8.02 -9.72 -3.68
N GLY A 36 -6.89 -10.33 -4.08
CA GLY A 36 -6.86 -11.59 -4.83
C GLY A 36 -7.36 -11.51 -6.27
N LYS A 37 -7.78 -10.33 -6.75
CA LYS A 37 -8.29 -10.16 -8.12
C LYS A 37 -7.15 -9.98 -9.11
N LEU A 38 -7.44 -10.27 -10.38
CA LEU A 38 -6.48 -10.10 -11.48
C LEU A 38 -6.56 -8.71 -12.14
N LYS A 39 -7.73 -8.07 -12.11
CA LYS A 39 -8.02 -6.81 -12.80
C LYS A 39 -9.16 -6.01 -12.13
N GLY A 40 -9.33 -4.76 -12.57
CA GLY A 40 -10.38 -3.84 -12.11
C GLY A 40 -9.87 -2.81 -11.10
N ASP A 41 -10.73 -1.87 -10.71
CA ASP A 41 -10.47 -0.90 -9.63
C ASP A 41 -11.29 -1.29 -8.39
N THR A 42 -10.90 -0.76 -7.23
CA THR A 42 -11.64 -0.92 -5.99
C THR A 42 -11.68 0.38 -5.20
N ARG A 43 -12.80 0.58 -4.48
CA ARG A 43 -12.91 1.61 -3.44
C ARG A 43 -12.51 1.09 -2.07
N ASN A 44 -12.29 -0.22 -1.93
CA ASN A 44 -11.98 -0.85 -0.66
C ASN A 44 -10.57 -0.51 -0.19
N THR A 45 -10.47 -0.11 1.06
CA THR A 45 -9.20 -0.01 1.77
C THR A 45 -8.83 -1.37 2.32
N PHE A 46 -7.59 -1.79 2.12
CA PHE A 46 -7.05 -2.98 2.76
C PHE A 46 -6.49 -2.67 4.15
N ALA A 47 -5.71 -1.61 4.27
CA ALA A 47 -5.09 -1.19 5.53
C ALA A 47 -4.72 0.30 5.52
N TYR A 48 -4.40 0.82 6.70
CA TYR A 48 -3.72 2.10 6.88
C TYR A 48 -2.32 1.90 7.46
N PHE A 49 -1.38 2.78 7.12
CA PHE A 49 -0.10 2.87 7.83
C PHE A 49 0.35 4.32 7.99
N TRP A 50 1.18 4.58 9.00
CA TRP A 50 1.81 5.88 9.21
C TRP A 50 3.17 5.98 8.50
N TYR A 51 3.45 7.14 7.92
CA TYR A 51 4.75 7.46 7.32
C TYR A 51 4.91 8.98 7.24
N ASN A 52 6.03 9.50 7.73
CA ASN A 52 6.31 10.94 7.88
C ASN A 52 5.15 11.70 8.54
N ASP A 53 4.71 11.22 9.70
CA ASP A 53 3.61 11.79 10.51
C ASP A 53 2.26 11.93 9.78
N LYS A 54 2.12 11.26 8.65
CA LYS A 54 0.91 11.22 7.83
C LYS A 54 0.36 9.81 7.80
N LYS A 55 -0.98 9.72 7.78
CA LYS A 55 -1.70 8.46 7.63
C LYS A 55 -1.95 8.17 6.16
N TRP A 56 -1.57 6.97 5.73
CA TRP A 56 -1.67 6.53 4.34
C TRP A 56 -2.62 5.35 4.21
N ARG A 57 -3.53 5.45 3.25
CA ARG A 57 -4.50 4.42 2.87
C ARG A 57 -3.94 3.53 1.78
N VAL A 58 -3.90 2.22 2.02
CA VAL A 58 -3.57 1.22 1.01
C VAL A 58 -4.86 0.68 0.41
N LYS A 59 -5.10 0.91 -0.87
CA LYS A 59 -6.24 0.28 -1.56
C LYS A 59 -6.02 -1.23 -1.73
N ALA A 60 -7.11 -2.00 -1.71
CA ALA A 60 -7.07 -3.45 -1.87
C ALA A 60 -6.68 -3.92 -3.29
N ASP A 61 -6.65 -3.02 -4.28
CA ASP A 61 -6.16 -3.31 -5.63
C ASP A 61 -4.65 -3.11 -5.80
N THR A 62 -3.93 -2.82 -4.71
CA THR A 62 -2.47 -2.70 -4.72
C THR A 62 -1.82 -4.05 -5.01
N TYR A 63 -0.81 -4.05 -5.87
CA TYR A 63 -0.08 -5.26 -6.24
C TYR A 63 0.92 -5.68 -5.17
N LEU A 64 0.92 -6.96 -4.83
CA LEU A 64 1.77 -7.54 -3.78
C LEU A 64 3.26 -7.38 -4.10
N ASP A 65 3.67 -7.57 -5.36
CA ASP A 65 5.07 -7.42 -5.78
C ASP A 65 5.57 -5.98 -5.62
N ARG A 66 4.68 -4.98 -5.74
CA ARG A 66 5.04 -3.57 -5.53
C ARG A 66 5.24 -3.26 -4.06
N LEU A 67 4.43 -3.85 -3.19
CA LEU A 67 4.64 -3.77 -1.74
C LEU A 67 5.96 -4.43 -1.35
N LYS A 68 6.31 -5.56 -1.98
CA LYS A 68 7.61 -6.22 -1.77
C LYS A 68 8.76 -5.33 -2.21
N LEU A 69 8.69 -4.74 -3.41
CA LEU A 69 9.72 -3.82 -3.89
C LEU A 69 9.89 -2.61 -2.96
N ALA A 70 8.79 -2.04 -2.46
CA ALA A 70 8.83 -0.98 -1.47
C ALA A 70 9.54 -1.42 -0.18
N PHE A 71 9.24 -2.63 0.29
CA PHE A 71 9.88 -3.20 1.48
C PHE A 71 11.38 -3.45 1.27
N ASP A 72 11.76 -4.01 0.12
CA ASP A 72 13.16 -4.25 -0.22
C ASP A 72 13.95 -2.92 -0.35
N GLU A 73 13.30 -1.82 -0.75
CA GLU A 73 13.91 -0.48 -0.79
C GLU A 73 14.05 0.14 0.61
N PHE A 74 13.08 -0.11 1.50
CA PHE A 74 13.14 0.26 2.93
C PHE A 74 14.31 -0.35 3.70
N GLU A 75 14.91 -1.42 3.19
CA GLU A 75 16.10 -2.04 3.76
C GLU A 75 17.40 -1.38 3.26
N LYS A 76 17.33 -0.57 2.20
CA LYS A 76 18.49 0.12 1.61
C LYS A 76 18.56 1.60 1.98
N THR A 77 17.42 2.22 2.25
CA THR A 77 17.32 3.66 2.53
C THR A 77 16.25 3.95 3.58
N ASP A 78 16.49 4.98 4.38
CA ASP A 78 15.51 5.51 5.34
C ASP A 78 14.33 6.21 4.63
N GLU A 79 14.50 6.60 3.37
CA GLU A 79 13.47 7.29 2.57
C GLU A 79 13.17 6.56 1.24
N PRO A 80 12.37 5.48 1.30
CA PRO A 80 12.04 4.65 0.13
C PRO A 80 10.81 5.16 -0.64
N PHE A 81 10.13 6.18 -0.12
CA PHE A 81 8.97 6.77 -0.77
C PHE A 81 9.19 8.21 -1.17
N VAL A 82 8.53 8.58 -2.26
CA VAL A 82 8.38 9.95 -2.72
C VAL A 82 6.91 10.32 -2.62
N ILE A 83 6.61 11.36 -1.85
CA ILE A 83 5.27 11.95 -1.76
C ILE A 83 5.01 12.75 -3.04
N ARG A 84 3.87 12.53 -3.68
CA ARG A 84 3.48 13.24 -4.91
C ARG A 84 2.05 13.74 -4.84
N PRO A 85 1.75 14.91 -5.40
CA PRO A 85 0.37 15.34 -5.58
C PRO A 85 -0.33 14.43 -6.60
N MET A 86 -1.61 14.15 -6.38
CA MET A 86 -2.47 13.59 -7.41
C MET A 86 -2.71 14.60 -8.54
N ARG A 87 -3.10 14.12 -9.74
CA ARG A 87 -3.24 14.96 -10.96
C ARG A 87 -4.12 16.19 -10.76
N ASP A 88 -5.15 16.09 -9.92
CA ASP A 88 -6.10 17.17 -9.66
C ASP A 88 -5.80 17.93 -8.36
N TYR A 89 -4.62 17.71 -7.75
CA TYR A 89 -4.19 18.28 -6.45
C TYR A 89 -5.12 17.99 -5.26
N LYS A 90 -6.13 17.13 -5.42
CA LYS A 90 -7.10 16.74 -4.38
C LYS A 90 -6.53 15.76 -3.32
N GLY A 91 -5.21 15.62 -3.23
CA GLY A 91 -4.54 14.78 -2.26
C GLY A 91 -3.17 14.31 -2.73
N GLU A 92 -2.53 13.47 -1.92
CA GLU A 92 -1.19 12.95 -2.17
C GLU A 92 -1.18 11.43 -2.35
N THR A 93 -0.18 10.92 -3.06
CA THR A 93 0.12 9.50 -3.23
C THR A 93 1.56 9.22 -2.85
N LEU A 94 1.83 8.02 -2.33
CA LEU A 94 3.20 7.53 -2.21
C LEU A 94 3.60 6.83 -3.51
N SER A 95 4.84 7.05 -3.93
CA SER A 95 5.51 6.31 -5.00
C SER A 95 6.81 5.73 -4.48
N ILE A 96 7.19 4.56 -4.94
CA ILE A 96 8.46 3.92 -4.57
C ILE A 96 9.60 4.67 -5.26
N LYS A 97 10.65 5.01 -4.51
CA LYS A 97 11.84 5.71 -5.04
C LYS A 97 12.49 4.90 -6.15
N GLY A 98 12.92 5.58 -7.21
CA GLY A 98 13.55 4.94 -8.39
C GLY A 98 12.62 4.10 -9.27
N GLN A 99 11.33 3.96 -8.95
CA GLN A 99 10.38 3.20 -9.76
C GLN A 99 9.63 4.09 -10.78
N PRO A 100 9.22 3.53 -11.94
CA PRO A 100 8.42 4.25 -12.92
C PRO A 100 7.09 4.71 -12.33
N ILE A 101 6.70 5.94 -12.68
CA ILE A 101 5.45 6.56 -12.20
C ILE A 101 4.24 5.95 -12.91
N ARG A 102 4.36 5.67 -14.21
CA ARG A 102 3.29 5.05 -15.01
C ARG A 102 3.17 3.57 -14.66
N ASN A 103 1.94 3.08 -14.52
CA ASN A 103 1.65 1.69 -14.17
C ASN A 103 2.33 1.24 -12.86
N ALA A 104 2.48 2.18 -11.91
CA ALA A 104 3.11 1.91 -10.63
C ALA A 104 2.42 0.76 -9.88
N LYS A 105 1.10 0.55 -10.08
CA LYS A 105 0.32 -0.53 -9.45
C LYS A 105 0.45 -0.54 -7.90
N PHE A 106 0.84 0.61 -7.36
CA PHE A 106 1.11 0.88 -5.96
C PHE A 106 0.13 1.96 -5.52
N ASN A 107 -1.02 1.54 -4.99
CA ASN A 107 -2.20 2.40 -4.82
C ASN A 107 -2.29 2.85 -3.35
N VAL A 108 -1.40 3.76 -2.97
CA VAL A 108 -1.28 4.28 -1.60
C VAL A 108 -1.51 5.78 -1.59
N PHE A 109 -2.54 6.22 -0.86
CA PHE A 109 -3.03 7.60 -0.89
C PHE A 109 -3.08 8.20 0.50
N LEU A 110 -2.82 9.51 0.61
CA LEU A 110 -2.96 10.22 1.88
C LEU A 110 -4.40 10.18 2.37
N VAL A 111 -4.57 9.97 3.67
CA VAL A 111 -5.84 10.21 4.38
C VAL A 111 -5.84 11.67 4.81
N VAL A 112 -6.82 12.43 4.33
CA VAL A 112 -7.06 13.84 4.70
C VAL A 112 -7.99 13.89 5.89
#